data_AF-A0A521VCY2-F1
#
_entry.id   AF-A0A521VCY2-F1
#
_cell.length_a   1.000
_cell.length_b   1.000
_cell.length_c   1.000
_cell.angle_alpha   90.00
_cell.angle_beta   90.00
_cell.angle_gamma   90.00
#
_symmetry.space_group_name_H-M   'P 1'
#
loop_
_entity.id
_entity.type
_entity.pdbx_description
1 polymer ?
#
loop_
_entity_poly.entity_id
_entity_poly.type
_entity_poly.pdbx_seq_one_letter_code
_entity_poly.pdbx_strand_id
1 'polypeptide(L)' 'MRCGFSPEYPDELKSALFDHAQSADIKETKPNPFGVKYVLEGSLTAPAGTNPRIVSVWIIEREKDYPELVTAYPS' A
#
# COMPACT_ATOMS: atom_id res chain seq x y z
N MET A 1 15.11 6.24 -9.78
CA MET A 1 14.07 7.27 -9.56
C MET A 1 14.07 7.62 -8.08
N ARG A 2 14.06 8.90 -7.68
CA ARG A 2 13.95 9.30 -6.27
C ARG A 2 12.50 9.70 -5.99
N CYS A 3 11.93 9.19 -4.91
CA CYS A 3 10.53 9.43 -4.53
C CYS A 3 10.38 10.62 -3.57
N GLY A 4 11.46 11.05 -2.91
CA GLY A 4 11.45 12.24 -2.05
C GLY A 4 10.93 12.02 -0.62
N PHE A 5 10.56 10.79 -0.25
CA PHE A 5 10.24 10.47 1.15
C PHE A 5 11.47 10.60 2.04
N SER A 6 11.28 11.16 3.24
CA SER A 6 12.29 11.30 4.28
C SER A 6 11.88 10.57 5.57
N PRO A 7 12.82 9.97 6.31
CA PRO A 7 12.57 9.45 7.66
C PRO A 7 12.09 10.52 8.67
N GLU A 8 12.33 11.81 8.39
CA GLU A 8 11.84 12.91 9.24
C GLU A 8 10.31 13.13 9.10
N TYR A 9 9.72 12.68 7.99
CA TYR A 9 8.29 12.85 7.68
C TYR A 9 7.63 11.51 7.33
N PRO A 10 7.58 10.55 8.27
CA PRO A 10 7.03 9.22 8.00
C PRO A 10 5.53 9.25 7.68
N ASP A 11 4.81 10.26 8.15
CA ASP A 11 3.37 10.43 7.90
C ASP A 11 3.06 10.72 6.42
N GLU A 12 4.01 11.27 5.66
CA GLU A 12 3.85 11.45 4.21
C GLU A 12 3.79 10.10 3.48
N LEU A 13 4.70 9.18 3.83
CA LEU A 13 4.70 7.84 3.27
C LEU A 13 3.44 7.07 3.68
N LYS A 14 3.05 7.19 4.94
CA LYS A 14 1.82 6.59 5.45
C LYS A 14 0.59 7.07 4.68
N SER A 15 0.45 8.38 4.49
CA SER A 15 -0.67 8.97 3.76
C SER A 15 -0.67 8.52 2.30
N ALA A 16 0.49 8.54 1.64
CA ALA A 16 0.63 8.05 0.27
C ALA A 16 0.24 6.58 0.12
N LEU A 17 0.57 5.71 1.09
CA LEU A 17 0.18 4.29 1.07
C LEU A 17 -1.33 4.10 1.24
N PHE A 18 -1.99 4.93 2.06
CA PHE A 18 -3.45 4.90 2.18
C PHE A 18 -4.14 5.41 0.91
N ASP A 19 -3.64 6.48 0.31
CA ASP A 19 -4.17 7.01 -0.96
C ASP A 19 -3.99 5.99 -2.09
N HIS A 20 -2.82 5.33 -2.13
CA HIS A 20 -2.56 4.20 -3.02
C HIS A 20 -3.56 3.07 -2.80
N ALA A 21 -3.79 2.62 -1.56
CA ALA A 21 -4.71 1.52 -1.28
C ALA A 21 -6.17 1.83 -1.67
N GLN A 22 -6.58 3.10 -1.64
CA GLN A 22 -7.93 3.53 -2.05
C GLN A 22 -8.10 3.65 -3.57
N SER A 23 -7.02 3.93 -4.31
CA SER A 23 -7.07 4.21 -5.75
C SER A 23 -6.49 3.11 -6.65
N ALA A 24 -5.72 2.18 -6.09
CA ALA A 24 -5.07 1.10 -6.82
C ALA A 24 -6.05 -0.02 -7.19
N ASP A 25 -5.73 -0.74 -8.27
CA ASP A 25 -6.50 -1.90 -8.69
C ASP A 25 -6.20 -3.09 -7.79
N ILE A 26 -7.22 -3.82 -7.35
CA ILE A 26 -7.04 -5.13 -6.71
C ILE A 26 -6.63 -6.13 -7.80
N LYS A 27 -5.39 -6.64 -7.73
CA LYS A 27 -4.87 -7.67 -8.64
C LYS A 27 -5.14 -9.08 -8.13
N GLU A 28 -5.14 -9.28 -6.83
CA GLU A 28 -5.41 -10.58 -6.22
C GLU A 28 -6.13 -10.41 -4.88
N THR A 29 -7.07 -11.31 -4.60
CA THR A 29 -7.68 -11.48 -3.28
C THR A 29 -7.48 -12.92 -2.84
N LYS A 30 -6.77 -13.12 -1.71
CA LYS A 30 -6.34 -14.42 -1.24
C LYS A 30 -6.77 -14.68 0.20
N PRO A 31 -7.88 -15.41 0.42
CA PRO A 31 -8.25 -15.90 1.74
C PRO A 31 -7.18 -16.85 2.31
N ASN A 32 -6.96 -16.80 3.61
CA ASN A 32 -6.08 -17.70 4.35
C ASN A 32 -6.61 -17.91 5.78
N PRO A 33 -5.96 -18.76 6.61
CA PRO A 33 -6.41 -19.00 7.98
C PRO A 33 -6.46 -17.76 8.89
N PHE A 34 -5.62 -16.75 8.64
CA PHE A 34 -5.49 -15.53 9.45
C PHE A 34 -6.45 -14.42 9.00
N GLY A 35 -6.89 -14.44 7.75
CA GLY A 35 -7.69 -13.36 7.17
C GLY A 35 -7.73 -13.40 5.65
N VAL A 36 -8.07 -12.27 5.04
CA VAL A 36 -8.05 -12.09 3.58
C VAL A 36 -6.92 -11.15 3.21
N LYS A 37 -6.00 -11.60 2.35
CA LYS A 37 -4.96 -10.76 1.77
C LYS A 37 -5.46 -10.11 0.49
N TYR A 38 -5.12 -8.85 0.31
CA TYR A 38 -5.40 -8.06 -0.88
C TYR A 38 -4.07 -7.60 -1.47
N VAL A 39 -3.86 -7.89 -2.76
CA VAL A 39 -2.71 -7.40 -3.53
C VAL A 39 -3.23 -6.29 -4.42
N LEU A 40 -2.74 -5.07 -4.20
CA LEU A 40 -3.13 -3.89 -4.94
C LEU A 40 -1.95 -3.38 -5.76
N GLU A 41 -2.21 -2.98 -7.00
CA GLU A 41 -1.18 -2.41 -7.88
C GLU A 41 -1.67 -1.11 -8.49
N GLY A 42 -0.84 -0.08 -8.39
CA GLY A 42 -1.22 1.28 -8.77
C GLY A 42 -0.12 2.28 -8.51
N SER A 43 -0.43 3.54 -8.80
CA SER A 43 0.48 4.66 -8.57
C SER A 43 0.59 4.98 -7.07
N LEU A 44 1.77 5.37 -6.62
CA LEU A 44 2.01 5.96 -5.30
C LEU A 44 2.39 7.42 -5.50
N THR A 45 1.64 8.36 -4.94
CA THR A 45 1.99 9.79 -5.02
C THR A 45 3.18 10.09 -4.12
N ALA A 46 4.28 10.51 -4.71
CA ALA A 46 5.53 10.73 -4.01
C ALA A 46 5.85 12.24 -3.89
N PRO A 47 6.45 12.69 -2.76
CA PRO A 47 6.78 14.11 -2.53
C PRO A 47 7.67 14.75 -3.60
N ALA A 48 8.49 13.96 -4.30
CA ALA A 48 9.31 14.44 -5.41
C ALA A 48 8.51 14.79 -6.69
N GLY A 49 7.17 14.74 -6.64
CA GLY A 49 6.29 14.92 -7.81
C GLY A 49 6.27 13.72 -8.74
N THR A 50 6.86 12.60 -8.33
CA THR A 50 6.86 11.34 -9.07
C THR A 50 5.69 10.47 -8.64
N ASN A 51 5.22 9.60 -9.54
CA ASN A 51 4.16 8.65 -9.27
C ASN A 51 4.63 7.22 -9.60
N PRO A 52 5.59 6.65 -8.86
CA PRO A 52 6.02 5.28 -9.12
C PRO A 52 4.86 4.30 -9.00
N ARG A 53 4.84 3.29 -9.88
CA ARG A 53 3.90 2.17 -9.76
C ARG A 53 4.47 1.18 -8.74
N ILE A 54 3.65 0.81 -7.76
CA ILE A 54 4.02 -0.15 -6.71
C ILE A 54 2.96 -1.24 -6.62
N VAL A 55 3.35 -2.35 -6.00
CA VAL A 55 2.45 -3.36 -5.47
C VAL A 55 2.44 -3.25 -3.95
N SER A 56 1.26 -3.14 -3.36
CA SER A 56 1.06 -3.23 -1.91
C SER A 56 0.23 -4.44 -1.54
N VAL A 57 0.56 -5.07 -0.41
CA VAL A 57 -0.14 -6.22 0.12
C VAL A 57 -0.69 -5.85 1.48
N TRP A 58 -2.00 -6.02 1.65
CA TRP A 58 -2.73 -5.73 2.88
C TRP A 58 -3.43 -6.99 3.37
N ILE A 59 -3.67 -7.09 4.67
CA ILE A 59 -4.47 -8.17 5.27
C ILE A 59 -5.58 -7.59 6.12
N ILE A 60 -6.79 -8.10 5.95
CA ILE A 60 -7.88 -7.93 6.92
C ILE A 60 -7.97 -9.24 7.70
N GLU A 61 -7.57 -9.21 8.97
CA GLU A 61 -7.63 -10.37 9.86
C GLU A 61 -9.07 -10.68 10.25
N ARG A 62 -9.39 -11.95 10.55
CA ARG A 62 -10.78 -12.36 10.83
C ARG A 62 -11.42 -11.63 12.01
N GLU A 63 -10.62 -11.24 12.99
CA GLU A 63 -11.07 -10.57 14.21
C GLU A 63 -10.96 -9.03 14.13
N LYS A 64 -10.49 -8.50 13.00
CA LYS A 64 -10.31 -7.06 12.77
C LYS A 64 -11.19 -6.60 11.61
N ASP A 65 -11.69 -5.38 11.71
CA ASP A 65 -12.49 -4.72 10.68
C ASP A 65 -11.68 -3.71 9.86
N TYR A 66 -10.37 -3.61 10.11
CA TYR A 66 -9.46 -2.71 9.42
C TYR A 66 -8.32 -3.46 8.72
N PRO A 67 -7.85 -2.97 7.55
CA PRO A 67 -6.72 -3.56 6.84
C PRO A 67 -5.39 -3.14 7.47
N GLU A 68 -4.44 -4.06 7.55
CA GLU A 68 -3.05 -3.82 7.95
C GLU A 68 -2.10 -4.03 6.77
N LEU A 69 -1.14 -3.12 6.62
CA LEU A 69 -0.12 -3.23 5.58
C LEU A 69 0.86 -4.35 5.92
N VAL A 70 1.06 -5.29 5.00
CA VAL A 70 2.03 -6.38 5.12
C VAL A 70 3.35 -5.99 4.45
N THR A 71 3.29 -5.52 3.21
CA THR A 71 4.48 -5.12 2.44
C THR A 71 4.08 -4.19 1.29
N ALA A 72 5.03 -3.37 0.83
CA ALA A 72 4.92 -2.59 -0.39
C ALA A 72 6.26 -2.60 -1.13
N TYR A 73 6.23 -2.85 -2.44
CA TYR A 73 7.44 -2.94 -3.27
C TYR A 73 7.21 -2.36 -4.66
N PRO A 74 8.26 -1.88 -5.36
CA PRO A 74 8.14 -1.39 -6.74
C PRO A 74 7.60 -2.47 -7.67
N SER A 75 6.68 -2.10 -8.56
CA SER A 75 6.21 -2.98 -9.64
C SER A 75 7.22 -3.13 -10.77
#